data_AF-A0A8S9C3B5-F1
#
_entry.id   AF-A0A8S9C3B5-F1
#
_cell.length_a   1.000
_cell.length_b   1.000
_cell.length_c   1.000
_cell.angle_alpha   90.00
_cell.angle_beta   90.00
_cell.angle_gamma   90.00
#
_symmetry.space_group_name_H-M   'P 1'
#
loop_
_entity.id
_entity.type
_entity.pdbx_description
1 polymer ?
#
loop_
_entity_poly.entity_id
_entity_poly.type
_entity_poly.pdbx_seq_one_letter_code
_entity_poly.pdbx_strand_id
1 'polypeptide(L)'
;MTDGRLRHQPYWGQPWLNGEFARPRVNHIRASLNMPLGRPRRPGTDAERAAARRQQVRENVRAFRQRNRERAQSENQIESSDSDALSRQSSVSRSEAGSSSQAVASSSEALSTSFQGLSTSSEAGPSTSQALPNQLPIRSISITSETIGRTIKWSLGLPFRIDLGPSFSDAFIAAFQHQNLPSPMLTVECDPLEPEFGTSSSPRSTPNAAVASIPDQPPTDTSPDGLTRVEICYYTWMTSISFEAMSPGSEMLREALLSAALNLISIERDDRAMAMQAVQIQATALRKLRDGFDDYLENKDPAKAMLLSATALACSMSELLVNKSWDGFSLHLKGVGALIEHAGPDVLDSQTARDHFYGFRAVQFPFSFLHRRGSFLSREEWTKLAWRDGDPFNHPMHTLLDIGLQVPSEMEHYDKNPGRRAGALRRQLKKLDDLALELNQWRLDLFARYPSSMHSTEAASWTGLHSEVIQFSNDIVAASFTVFTGVRVALFSLVRQLAEELKDEDESAIPLLKHSVDESFKWSRIACQCLEYFFARDPKVAGKVLCLFPFDTAWSAFLELGEKYDRDMTNELRWCQSAAERIEATGLPVFKVRSRI
;
A
#
# COMPACT_ATOMS: atom_id res chain seq x y z
N MET A 1 55.56 -26.59 31.07
CA MET A 1 54.72 -25.49 31.57
C MET A 1 54.02 -24.90 30.37
N THR A 2 52.73 -25.18 30.30
CA THR A 2 51.91 -25.28 29.10
C THR A 2 51.18 -23.98 28.78
N ASP A 3 51.32 -23.56 27.54
CA ASP A 3 50.54 -22.56 26.83
C ASP A 3 49.24 -23.21 26.31
N GLY A 4 48.13 -22.48 26.36
CA GLY A 4 46.78 -23.04 26.13
C GLY A 4 45.78 -21.98 25.67
N ARG A 5 45.90 -21.55 24.41
CA ARG A 5 44.86 -20.77 23.72
C ARG A 5 43.78 -21.70 23.15
N LEU A 6 42.62 -21.72 23.80
CA LEU A 6 41.39 -22.32 23.28
C LEU A 6 40.80 -21.42 22.19
N ARG A 7 40.73 -21.94 20.96
CA ARG A 7 39.87 -21.39 19.89
C ARG A 7 38.47 -21.96 20.09
N HIS A 8 37.49 -21.08 20.27
CA HIS A 8 36.07 -21.44 20.17
C HIS A 8 35.69 -21.66 18.71
N GLN A 9 35.26 -22.88 18.38
CA GLN A 9 34.43 -23.16 17.20
C GLN A 9 32.96 -22.96 17.57
N PRO A 10 32.11 -22.35 16.72
CA PRO A 10 30.68 -22.34 16.95
C PRO A 10 30.08 -23.72 16.64
N TYR A 11 29.38 -24.25 17.64
CA TYR A 11 28.61 -25.48 17.62
C TYR A 11 27.46 -25.37 16.61
N TRP A 12 27.48 -26.23 15.58
CA TRP A 12 26.32 -26.52 14.75
C TRP A 12 25.60 -27.76 15.30
N GLY A 13 24.33 -27.59 15.68
CA GLY A 13 23.34 -28.68 15.69
C GLY A 13 22.88 -29.17 17.06
N GLN A 14 21.54 -29.33 17.19
CA GLN A 14 20.76 -30.40 17.85
C GLN A 14 19.24 -30.05 17.73
N PRO A 15 18.30 -31.03 17.81
CA PRO A 15 17.59 -31.52 16.62
C PRO A 15 16.05 -31.59 16.76
N TRP A 16 15.33 -31.65 15.63
CA TRP A 16 14.00 -32.30 15.57
C TRP A 16 13.75 -32.98 14.21
N LEU A 17 13.30 -34.24 14.32
CA LEU A 17 12.66 -35.18 13.36
C LEU A 17 13.52 -36.13 12.51
N ASN A 18 13.49 -37.39 12.97
CA ASN A 18 13.80 -38.63 12.27
C ASN A 18 12.83 -38.91 11.12
N GLY A 19 13.35 -39.51 10.05
CA GLY A 19 12.58 -40.13 8.98
C GLY A 19 13.53 -40.75 7.95
N GLU A 20 13.80 -42.05 8.11
CA GLU A 20 14.62 -42.86 7.20
C GLU A 20 14.05 -42.84 5.78
N PHE A 21 14.87 -42.55 4.77
CA PHE A 21 14.61 -43.00 3.40
C PHE A 21 15.89 -43.35 2.64
N ALA A 22 15.77 -44.47 1.92
CA ALA A 22 16.82 -45.21 1.24
C ALA A 22 17.39 -44.49 0.01
N ARG A 23 18.68 -44.75 -0.28
CA ARG A 23 19.41 -44.26 -1.45
C ARG A 23 18.99 -44.99 -2.73
N PRO A 24 18.94 -44.28 -3.88
CA PRO A 24 19.28 -44.91 -5.16
C PRO A 24 20.44 -44.24 -5.89
N ARG A 25 20.95 -44.99 -6.87
CA ARG A 25 22.23 -44.87 -7.55
C ARG A 25 22.31 -43.67 -8.51
N VAL A 26 23.52 -43.10 -8.58
CA VAL A 26 23.97 -42.04 -9.48
C VAL A 26 24.11 -42.57 -10.91
N ASN A 27 23.49 -41.89 -11.88
CA ASN A 27 23.84 -41.97 -13.30
C ASN A 27 24.33 -40.59 -13.77
N HIS A 28 25.54 -40.55 -14.34
CA HIS A 28 26.16 -39.36 -14.90
C HIS A 28 25.51 -38.97 -16.24
N ILE A 29 24.98 -37.75 -16.35
CA ILE A 29 24.72 -37.08 -17.63
C ILE A 29 25.26 -35.65 -17.57
N ARG A 30 26.08 -35.28 -18.57
CA ARG A 30 26.74 -33.97 -18.74
C ARG A 30 25.72 -32.86 -19.01
N ALA A 31 25.80 -31.77 -18.26
CA ALA A 31 25.05 -30.54 -18.47
C ALA A 31 25.72 -29.61 -19.49
N SER A 32 24.94 -29.07 -20.43
CA SER A 32 25.31 -27.98 -21.33
C SER A 32 24.83 -26.63 -20.76
N LEU A 33 25.73 -25.66 -20.67
CA LEU A 33 25.47 -24.29 -20.21
C LEU A 33 24.40 -23.58 -21.05
N ASN A 34 23.36 -23.03 -20.41
CA ASN A 34 22.41 -22.10 -21.00
C ASN A 34 22.52 -20.72 -20.31
N MET A 35 22.76 -19.69 -21.13
CA MET A 35 22.77 -18.26 -20.76
C MET A 35 21.34 -17.69 -20.70
N PRO A 36 21.11 -16.57 -19.98
CA PRO A 36 19.78 -16.05 -19.69
C PRO A 36 19.03 -15.59 -20.94
N LEU A 37 17.86 -16.20 -21.17
CA LEU A 37 16.98 -15.92 -22.29
C LEU A 37 16.23 -14.59 -22.05
N GLY A 38 16.61 -13.56 -22.82
CA GLY A 38 15.75 -12.39 -23.03
C GLY A 38 14.42 -12.78 -23.69
N ARG A 39 13.44 -11.86 -23.67
CA ARG A 39 12.06 -12.07 -24.13
C ARG A 39 11.95 -13.02 -25.34
N PRO A 40 11.03 -13.99 -25.33
CA PRO A 40 10.87 -14.97 -26.40
C PRO A 40 10.85 -14.28 -27.78
N ARG A 41 11.79 -14.67 -28.65
CA ARG A 41 11.84 -14.15 -30.01
C ARG A 41 10.57 -14.60 -30.74
N ARG A 42 9.86 -13.66 -31.40
CA ARG A 42 8.78 -14.03 -32.31
C ARG A 42 9.32 -15.05 -33.34
N PRO A 43 8.60 -16.16 -33.57
CA PRO A 43 9.00 -17.14 -34.58
C PRO A 43 9.10 -16.47 -35.96
N GLY A 44 10.06 -16.91 -36.77
CA GLY A 44 10.35 -16.36 -38.10
C GLY A 44 11.84 -16.07 -38.33
N THR A 45 12.19 -15.68 -39.55
CA THR A 45 13.54 -15.19 -39.90
C THR A 45 13.77 -13.77 -39.37
N ASP A 46 15.02 -13.32 -39.24
CA ASP A 46 15.30 -11.93 -38.85
C ASP A 46 14.72 -10.90 -39.83
N ALA A 47 14.63 -11.27 -41.11
CA ALA A 47 13.99 -10.46 -42.14
C ALA A 47 12.47 -10.30 -41.90
N GLU A 48 11.77 -11.39 -41.56
CA GLU A 48 10.35 -11.36 -41.21
C GLU A 48 10.10 -10.57 -39.92
N ARG A 49 10.95 -10.72 -38.91
CA ARG A 49 10.88 -9.92 -37.68
C ARG A 49 11.07 -8.44 -37.96
N ALA A 50 12.04 -8.08 -38.80
CA ALA A 50 12.26 -6.69 -39.20
C ALA A 50 11.08 -6.13 -40.02
N ALA A 51 10.47 -6.95 -40.89
CA ALA A 51 9.27 -6.58 -41.63
C ALA A 51 8.07 -6.35 -40.71
N ALA A 52 7.84 -7.24 -39.74
CA ALA A 52 6.77 -7.11 -38.75
C ALA A 52 6.92 -5.84 -37.89
N ARG A 53 8.15 -5.52 -37.45
CA ARG A 53 8.44 -4.26 -36.72
C ARG A 53 8.14 -3.04 -37.59
N ARG A 54 8.55 -3.05 -38.86
CA ARG A 54 8.24 -1.96 -39.80
C ARG A 54 6.74 -1.79 -40.02
N GLN A 55 5.99 -2.88 -40.10
CA GLN A 55 4.54 -2.84 -40.24
C GLN A 55 3.86 -2.28 -39.00
N GLN A 56 4.25 -2.72 -37.81
CA GLN A 56 3.74 -2.20 -36.54
C GLN A 56 4.02 -0.68 -36.40
N VAL A 57 5.20 -0.21 -36.80
CA VAL A 57 5.51 1.22 -36.82
C VAL A 57 4.62 1.98 -37.80
N ARG A 58 4.34 1.43 -38.98
CA ARG A 58 3.41 2.05 -39.96
C ARG A 58 1.99 2.14 -39.41
N GLU A 59 1.51 1.10 -38.73
CA GLU A 59 0.18 1.07 -38.10
C GLU A 59 0.09 2.11 -36.97
N ASN A 60 1.10 2.18 -36.10
CA ASN A 60 1.17 3.18 -35.04
C ASN A 60 1.18 4.61 -35.59
N VAL A 61 1.92 4.88 -36.68
CA VAL A 61 1.94 6.19 -37.34
C VAL A 61 0.59 6.53 -37.97
N ARG A 62 -0.11 5.55 -38.58
CA ARG A 62 -1.47 5.75 -39.10
C ARG A 62 -2.47 6.08 -37.97
N ALA A 63 -2.44 5.31 -36.89
CA ALA A 63 -3.29 5.55 -35.71
C ALA A 63 -3.02 6.92 -35.07
N PHE A 64 -1.76 7.34 -34.99
CA PHE A 64 -1.39 8.68 -34.52
C PHE A 64 -1.96 9.79 -35.42
N ARG A 65 -1.79 9.68 -36.74
CA ARG A 65 -2.34 10.65 -37.71
C ARG A 65 -3.86 10.68 -37.72
N GLN A 66 -4.52 9.56 -37.45
CA GLN A 66 -5.97 9.50 -37.32
C GLN A 66 -6.44 10.26 -36.07
N ARG A 67 -5.85 9.99 -34.90
CA ARG A 67 -6.17 10.71 -33.66
C ARG A 67 -5.96 12.22 -33.77
N ASN A 68 -4.91 12.65 -34.47
CA ASN A 68 -4.70 14.08 -34.72
C ASN A 68 -5.76 14.69 -35.66
N ARG A 69 -6.24 13.95 -36.66
CA ARG A 69 -7.33 14.42 -37.53
C ARG A 69 -8.66 14.50 -36.78
N GLU A 70 -8.96 13.51 -35.94
CA GLU A 70 -10.14 13.50 -35.08
C GLU A 70 -10.10 14.69 -34.10
N ARG A 71 -8.93 14.98 -33.50
CA ARG A 71 -8.75 16.15 -32.63
C ARG A 71 -8.99 17.47 -33.37
N ALA A 72 -8.41 17.63 -34.56
CA ALA A 72 -8.63 18.84 -35.36
C ALA A 72 -10.10 19.01 -35.81
N GLN A 73 -10.81 17.91 -36.07
CA GLN A 73 -12.23 17.95 -36.38
C GLN A 73 -13.08 18.35 -35.16
N SER A 74 -12.74 17.86 -33.97
CA SER A 74 -13.42 18.28 -32.74
C SER A 74 -13.20 19.75 -32.40
N GLU A 75 -11.99 20.28 -32.64
CA GLU A 75 -11.67 21.70 -32.42
C GLU A 75 -12.46 22.60 -33.39
N ASN A 76 -12.54 22.24 -34.68
CA ASN A 76 -13.33 23.00 -35.66
C ASN A 76 -14.85 22.94 -35.40
N GLN A 77 -15.38 21.84 -34.83
CA GLN A 77 -16.78 21.77 -34.46
C GLN A 77 -17.13 22.73 -33.32
N ILE A 78 -16.24 22.89 -32.34
CA ILE A 78 -16.41 23.81 -31.22
C ILE A 78 -16.42 25.26 -31.73
N GLU A 79 -15.48 25.63 -32.60
CA GLU A 79 -15.44 26.99 -33.17
C GLU A 79 -16.65 27.30 -34.06
N SER A 80 -17.17 26.32 -34.81
CA SER A 80 -18.38 26.53 -35.62
C SER A 80 -19.64 26.76 -34.76
N SER A 81 -19.73 26.07 -33.62
CA SER A 81 -20.89 26.18 -32.73
C SER A 81 -20.92 27.51 -31.98
N ASP A 82 -19.76 28.11 -31.69
CA ASP A 82 -19.67 29.45 -31.09
C ASP A 82 -19.92 30.57 -32.12
N SER A 83 -19.59 30.35 -33.40
CA SER A 83 -19.88 31.32 -34.47
C SER A 83 -21.38 31.45 -34.77
N ASP A 84 -22.14 30.37 -34.66
CA ASP A 84 -23.61 30.39 -34.81
C ASP A 84 -24.33 30.99 -33.59
N ALA A 85 -23.74 30.87 -32.39
CA ALA A 85 -24.24 31.52 -31.18
C ALA A 85 -24.08 33.06 -31.24
N LEU A 86 -22.98 33.56 -31.82
CA LEU A 86 -22.75 35.00 -32.00
C LEU A 86 -23.53 35.60 -33.18
N SER A 87 -23.82 34.84 -34.23
CA SER A 87 -24.63 35.30 -35.36
C SER A 87 -26.10 35.54 -34.98
N ARG A 88 -26.64 34.82 -33.99
CA ARG A 88 -28.01 35.03 -33.49
C ARG A 88 -28.19 36.26 -32.59
N GLN A 89 -27.12 36.86 -32.08
CA GLN A 89 -27.20 38.09 -31.26
C GLN A 89 -27.01 39.40 -32.06
N SER A 90 -26.70 39.33 -33.36
CA SER A 90 -26.43 40.52 -34.19
C SER A 90 -27.65 41.09 -34.95
N SER A 91 -28.89 40.67 -34.65
CA SER A 91 -30.10 41.13 -35.36
C SER A 91 -31.10 41.88 -34.48
N VAL A 92 -30.63 42.69 -33.53
CA VAL A 92 -31.47 43.74 -32.91
C VAL A 92 -30.61 44.98 -32.68
N SER A 93 -31.12 46.14 -33.11
CA SER A 93 -30.63 47.52 -32.85
C SER A 93 -29.78 48.16 -33.96
N ARG A 94 -30.47 48.85 -34.87
CA ARG A 94 -29.89 49.90 -35.72
C ARG A 94 -30.77 51.15 -35.62
N SER A 95 -30.37 52.12 -34.80
CA SER A 95 -30.76 53.54 -34.94
C SER A 95 -29.97 54.44 -33.98
N GLU A 96 -29.41 55.52 -34.55
CA GLU A 96 -28.94 56.80 -33.96
C GLU A 96 -27.61 56.76 -33.15
N ALA A 97 -26.48 57.27 -33.66
CA ALA A 97 -26.07 58.67 -33.95
C ALA A 97 -25.73 59.49 -32.69
N GLY A 98 -24.46 59.85 -32.49
CA GLY A 98 -24.05 60.86 -31.49
C GLY A 98 -22.58 60.83 -31.05
N SER A 99 -21.81 61.78 -31.57
CA SER A 99 -20.40 62.12 -31.34
C SER A 99 -19.97 62.42 -29.89
N SER A 100 -18.74 62.00 -29.50
CA SER A 100 -17.62 62.86 -29.00
C SER A 100 -16.80 62.29 -27.83
N SER A 101 -15.50 62.10 -28.10
CA SER A 101 -14.28 62.40 -27.31
C SER A 101 -14.33 62.49 -25.76
N GLN A 102 -13.55 61.64 -25.06
CA GLN A 102 -12.31 62.00 -24.34
C GLN A 102 -11.78 60.85 -23.47
N ALA A 103 -10.48 60.92 -23.18
CA ALA A 103 -9.64 59.92 -22.54
C ALA A 103 -9.73 59.86 -21.00
N VAL A 104 -9.16 58.77 -20.45
CA VAL A 104 -8.34 58.65 -19.21
C VAL A 104 -8.81 57.54 -18.23
N ALA A 105 -7.82 56.73 -17.85
CA ALA A 105 -7.63 55.91 -16.64
C ALA A 105 -8.35 54.54 -16.48
N SER A 106 -7.49 53.53 -16.36
CA SER A 106 -7.41 52.53 -15.30
C SER A 106 -8.69 52.01 -14.64
N SER A 107 -8.94 50.70 -14.77
CA SER A 107 -8.81 49.75 -13.65
C SER A 107 -9.38 48.38 -14.03
N SER A 108 -8.64 47.36 -13.63
CA SER A 108 -9.00 45.95 -13.66
C SER A 108 -9.95 45.63 -12.50
N GLU A 109 -11.16 45.15 -12.80
CA GLU A 109 -11.97 44.41 -11.83
C GLU A 109 -12.69 43.23 -12.50
N ALA A 110 -12.76 42.16 -11.72
CA ALA A 110 -13.13 40.81 -12.09
C ALA A 110 -14.65 40.66 -12.29
N LEU A 111 -15.02 39.90 -13.33
CA LEU A 111 -16.39 39.45 -13.56
C LEU A 111 -16.69 38.23 -12.68
N SER A 112 -17.49 38.47 -11.65
CA SER A 112 -18.24 37.47 -10.91
C SER A 112 -19.55 37.21 -11.66
N THR A 113 -19.77 35.99 -12.17
CA THR A 113 -21.02 35.60 -12.83
C THR A 113 -21.85 34.75 -11.88
N SER A 114 -22.85 35.40 -11.29
CA SER A 114 -23.97 34.80 -10.57
C SER A 114 -24.96 34.21 -11.58
N PHE A 115 -25.28 32.92 -11.44
CA PHE A 115 -26.39 32.28 -12.15
C PHE A 115 -27.61 32.28 -11.22
N GLN A 116 -28.53 33.23 -11.45
CA GLN A 116 -29.90 33.18 -10.97
C GLN A 116 -30.84 33.24 -12.18
N GLY A 117 -31.76 32.27 -12.25
CA GLY A 117 -32.92 32.30 -13.12
C GLY A 117 -33.47 30.89 -13.29
N LEU A 118 -34.78 30.64 -13.35
CA LEU A 118 -35.98 31.47 -13.30
C LEU A 118 -37.12 30.49 -12.96
N SER A 119 -37.97 30.82 -12.00
CA SER A 119 -39.27 30.17 -11.82
C SER A 119 -40.33 31.10 -12.40
N THR A 120 -40.97 30.69 -13.48
CA THR A 120 -42.15 31.36 -14.03
C THR A 120 -43.41 30.71 -13.47
N SER A 121 -44.19 31.51 -12.75
CA SER A 121 -45.55 31.22 -12.31
C SER A 121 -46.54 31.40 -13.47
N SER A 122 -47.50 30.48 -13.59
CA SER A 122 -48.79 30.72 -14.23
C SER A 122 -49.84 29.95 -13.46
N GLU A 123 -50.88 30.66 -13.05
CA GLU A 123 -52.02 30.18 -12.27
C GLU A 123 -53.02 29.37 -13.09
N ALA A 124 -53.77 28.54 -12.35
CA ALA A 124 -55.23 28.33 -12.39
C ALA A 124 -55.73 26.92 -12.79
N GLY A 125 -56.32 26.24 -11.80
CA GLY A 125 -57.25 25.12 -11.97
C GLY A 125 -57.32 24.19 -10.75
N PRO A 126 -58.45 24.10 -10.01
CA PRO A 126 -58.53 23.32 -8.79
C PRO A 126 -58.93 21.88 -9.10
N SER A 127 -58.11 20.91 -8.67
CA SER A 127 -58.50 19.50 -8.65
C SER A 127 -58.09 18.84 -7.34
N THR A 128 -59.12 18.61 -6.54
CA THR A 128 -59.34 17.61 -5.49
C THR A 128 -58.18 16.68 -5.14
N SER A 129 -57.76 16.79 -3.89
CA SER A 129 -56.76 15.99 -3.20
C SER A 129 -57.08 14.48 -3.22
N GLN A 130 -56.15 13.67 -3.71
CA GLN A 130 -55.98 12.28 -3.28
C GLN A 130 -54.61 12.13 -2.64
N ALA A 131 -54.61 11.73 -1.37
CA ALA A 131 -53.42 11.43 -0.59
C ALA A 131 -52.70 10.20 -1.15
N LEU A 132 -51.45 10.37 -1.57
CA LEU A 132 -50.51 9.27 -1.78
C LEU A 132 -49.83 8.93 -0.45
N PRO A 133 -49.78 7.66 -0.04
CA PRO A 133 -49.06 7.24 1.15
C PRO A 133 -47.57 7.00 0.85
N ASN A 134 -46.75 7.21 1.88
CA ASN A 134 -45.36 6.75 2.03
C ASN A 134 -44.28 7.47 1.22
N GLN A 135 -43.88 8.66 1.67
CA GLN A 135 -42.46 9.00 1.64
C GLN A 135 -41.75 8.08 2.64
N LEU A 136 -40.97 7.13 2.13
CA LEU A 136 -40.03 6.37 2.95
C LEU A 136 -39.14 7.37 3.71
N PRO A 137 -38.94 7.21 5.02
CA PRO A 137 -38.10 8.12 5.78
C PRO A 137 -36.73 8.20 5.12
N ILE A 138 -36.29 9.43 4.82
CA ILE A 138 -34.94 9.72 4.34
C ILE A 138 -34.00 9.18 5.42
N ARG A 139 -33.39 8.02 5.15
CA ARG A 139 -32.47 7.37 6.09
C ARG A 139 -31.24 8.25 6.22
N SER A 140 -31.07 8.90 7.37
CA SER A 140 -29.97 9.82 7.64
C SER A 140 -28.68 9.06 7.94
N ILE A 141 -27.56 9.65 7.53
CA ILE A 141 -26.22 9.22 7.90
C ILE A 141 -25.95 9.72 9.33
N SER A 142 -25.42 8.87 10.22
CA SER A 142 -25.10 9.24 11.61
C SER A 142 -23.61 9.06 11.90
N ILE A 143 -23.03 9.94 12.70
CA ILE A 143 -21.60 9.88 13.08
C ILE A 143 -21.51 9.94 14.60
N THR A 144 -20.82 8.98 15.21
CA THR A 144 -20.53 8.99 16.65
C THR A 144 -19.06 8.75 16.91
N SER A 145 -18.54 9.27 18.02
CA SER A 145 -17.19 9.00 18.50
C SER A 145 -17.21 8.57 19.96
N GLU A 146 -16.29 7.66 20.32
CA GLU A 146 -16.14 7.10 21.65
C GLU A 146 -14.65 7.00 21.99
N THR A 147 -14.22 7.61 23.09
CA THR A 147 -12.82 7.52 23.53
C THR A 147 -12.61 6.25 24.35
N ILE A 148 -11.78 5.33 23.86
CA ILE A 148 -11.40 4.08 24.53
C ILE A 148 -9.90 4.17 24.88
N GLY A 149 -9.58 4.49 26.14
CA GLY A 149 -8.21 4.71 26.58
C GLY A 149 -7.57 5.94 25.91
N ARG A 150 -6.49 5.75 25.14
CA ARG A 150 -5.86 6.80 24.30
C ARG A 150 -6.34 6.78 22.84
N THR A 151 -7.30 5.92 22.50
CA THR A 151 -7.83 5.79 21.14
C THR A 151 -9.22 6.39 21.04
N ILE A 152 -9.57 6.97 19.89
CA ILE A 152 -10.92 7.49 19.63
C ILE A 152 -11.57 6.57 18.61
N LYS A 153 -12.56 5.78 19.00
CA LYS A 153 -13.33 4.97 18.08
C LYS A 153 -14.37 5.85 17.39
N TRP A 154 -14.35 5.95 16.07
CA TRP A 154 -15.43 6.60 15.32
C TRP A 154 -16.35 5.53 14.72
N SER A 155 -17.64 5.84 14.65
CA SER A 155 -18.66 5.02 14.03
C SER A 155 -19.47 5.84 13.03
N LEU A 156 -19.56 5.38 11.79
CA LEU A 156 -20.45 5.95 10.76
C LEU A 156 -21.63 4.98 10.55
N GLY A 157 -22.85 5.45 10.78
CA GLY A 157 -24.08 4.75 10.41
C GLY A 157 -24.47 5.14 8.99
N LEU A 158 -24.41 4.18 8.06
CA LEU A 158 -24.77 4.37 6.66
C LEU A 158 -26.11 3.68 6.32
N PRO A 159 -26.95 4.30 5.46
CA PRO A 159 -28.23 3.71 5.03
C PRO A 159 -28.09 2.55 4.04
N PHE A 160 -26.85 2.21 3.68
CA PHE A 160 -26.47 1.11 2.83
C PHE A 160 -25.14 0.54 3.31
N ARG A 161 -24.91 -0.74 3.03
CA ARG A 161 -23.63 -1.40 3.26
C ARG A 161 -22.63 -0.91 2.21
N ILE A 162 -21.45 -0.51 2.66
CA ILE A 162 -20.29 -0.28 1.79
C ILE A 162 -19.22 -1.25 2.25
N ASP A 163 -18.79 -2.17 1.39
CA ASP A 163 -17.67 -3.07 1.69
C ASP A 163 -16.33 -2.40 1.30
N LEU A 164 -16.14 -1.15 1.77
CA LEU A 164 -14.83 -0.51 1.74
C LEU A 164 -14.02 -1.08 2.90
N GLY A 165 -12.84 -1.63 2.60
CA GLY A 165 -11.88 -1.98 3.65
C GLY A 165 -11.68 -0.80 4.62
N PRO A 166 -11.41 -1.02 5.92
CA PRO A 166 -11.50 0.00 6.97
C PRO A 166 -10.83 1.33 6.60
N SER A 167 -9.71 1.26 5.90
CA SER A 167 -8.90 2.40 5.51
C SER A 167 -9.50 3.32 4.43
N PHE A 168 -10.34 2.79 3.54
CA PHE A 168 -11.06 3.62 2.56
C PHE A 168 -12.39 4.12 3.10
N SER A 169 -12.95 3.40 4.08
CA SER A 169 -14.05 3.90 4.88
C SER A 169 -13.64 5.15 5.65
N ASP A 170 -12.47 5.17 6.30
CA ASP A 170 -11.92 6.35 6.99
C ASP A 170 -11.80 7.56 6.06
N ALA A 171 -11.19 7.35 4.89
CA ALA A 171 -11.02 8.35 3.84
C ALA A 171 -12.35 8.88 3.30
N PHE A 172 -13.32 7.98 3.07
CA PHE A 172 -14.66 8.34 2.61
C PHE A 172 -15.41 9.16 3.67
N ILE A 173 -15.36 8.74 4.94
CA ILE A 173 -15.97 9.45 6.06
C ILE A 173 -15.40 10.87 6.17
N ALA A 174 -14.08 10.99 6.17
CA ALA A 174 -13.37 12.28 6.25
C ALA A 174 -13.75 13.21 5.09
N ALA A 175 -13.75 12.69 3.85
CA ALA A 175 -14.10 13.47 2.67
C ALA A 175 -15.58 13.87 2.64
N PHE A 176 -16.47 12.98 3.07
CA PHE A 176 -17.92 13.22 3.10
C PHE A 176 -18.30 14.26 4.17
N GLN A 177 -17.69 14.23 5.36
CA GLN A 177 -17.93 15.23 6.40
C GLN A 177 -17.62 16.65 5.92
N HIS A 178 -16.50 16.84 5.21
CA HIS A 178 -16.12 18.16 4.73
C HIS A 178 -17.02 18.72 3.63
N GLN A 179 -17.57 17.89 2.73
CA GLN A 179 -18.53 18.37 1.73
C GLN A 179 -19.85 18.85 2.33
N ASN A 180 -20.21 18.32 3.50
CA ASN A 180 -21.44 18.66 4.20
C ASN A 180 -21.25 19.74 5.27
N LEU A 181 -20.02 20.14 5.58
CA LEU A 181 -19.76 21.31 6.41
C LEU A 181 -20.00 22.57 5.58
N PRO A 182 -20.82 23.52 6.04
CA PRO A 182 -20.93 24.83 5.39
C PRO A 182 -19.53 25.45 5.33
N SER A 183 -19.13 25.95 4.15
CA SER A 183 -17.84 26.63 3.99
C SER A 183 -17.68 27.66 5.12
N PRO A 184 -16.57 27.65 5.88
CA PRO A 184 -16.40 28.60 6.96
C PRO A 184 -16.41 30.01 6.36
N MET A 185 -17.46 30.77 6.65
CA MET A 185 -17.43 32.21 6.42
C MET A 185 -16.36 32.76 7.36
N LEU A 186 -15.27 33.28 6.78
CA LEU A 186 -14.24 34.01 7.51
C LEU A 186 -14.87 35.28 8.09
N THR A 187 -15.39 35.20 9.32
CA THR A 187 -15.58 36.37 10.18
C THR A 187 -14.30 36.59 10.96
N VAL A 188 -13.50 37.54 10.48
CA VAL A 188 -12.39 38.12 11.23
C VAL A 188 -12.99 39.06 12.26
N GLU A 189 -13.16 38.57 13.49
CA GLU A 189 -13.25 39.44 14.66
C GLU A 189 -11.94 39.30 15.45
N CYS A 190 -11.11 40.32 15.33
CA CYS A 190 -10.04 40.60 16.27
C CYS A 190 -10.67 41.29 17.48
N ASP A 191 -10.42 40.79 18.68
CA ASP A 191 -10.42 41.61 19.89
C ASP A 191 -9.52 40.99 20.98
N PRO A 192 -9.03 41.80 21.94
CA PRO A 192 -7.64 41.71 22.38
C PRO A 192 -7.44 41.13 23.78
N LEU A 193 -6.15 40.83 24.00
CA LEU A 193 -5.44 40.44 25.22
C LEU A 193 -5.85 41.19 26.49
N GLU A 194 -5.77 40.50 27.64
CA GLU A 194 -5.09 40.90 28.91
C GLU A 194 -5.37 39.83 30.02
N PRO A 195 -4.61 39.77 31.14
CA PRO A 195 -3.85 38.56 31.47
C PRO A 195 -3.94 38.12 32.96
N GLU A 196 -3.08 37.14 33.30
CA GLU A 196 -2.40 36.95 34.59
C GLU A 196 -2.91 35.96 35.69
N PHE A 197 -1.96 35.05 35.99
CA PHE A 197 -1.50 34.46 37.26
C PHE A 197 -2.38 33.59 38.18
N GLY A 198 -1.80 32.44 38.55
CA GLY A 198 -2.16 31.69 39.76
C GLY A 198 -1.43 30.34 39.90
N THR A 199 -0.22 30.36 40.46
CA THR A 199 0.52 29.18 40.94
C THR A 199 -0.07 28.64 42.25
N SER A 200 -0.14 27.30 42.41
CA SER A 200 -0.07 26.65 43.74
C SER A 200 0.15 25.13 43.63
N SER A 201 0.88 24.58 44.58
CA SER A 201 1.46 23.24 44.62
C SER A 201 0.94 22.39 45.81
N SER A 202 0.80 21.07 45.55
CA SER A 202 0.91 19.92 46.49
C SER A 202 -0.17 19.69 47.58
N PRO A 203 -0.23 18.49 48.24
CA PRO A 203 0.02 17.11 47.78
C PRO A 203 -0.98 16.03 48.31
N ARG A 204 -0.91 14.81 47.74
CA ARG A 204 -1.16 13.45 48.28
C ARG A 204 -2.41 13.15 49.17
N SER A 205 -3.24 12.19 48.73
CA SER A 205 -3.70 11.03 49.55
C SER A 205 -4.50 9.99 48.74
N THR A 206 -4.02 8.75 48.75
CA THR A 206 -4.80 7.49 48.65
C THR A 206 -5.08 7.02 50.11
N PRO A 207 -6.04 6.10 50.44
CA PRO A 207 -6.32 4.85 49.69
C PRO A 207 -7.75 4.25 49.77
N ASN A 208 -7.87 3.08 49.10
CA ASN A 208 -8.76 1.92 49.35
C ASN A 208 -10.13 1.78 48.65
N ALA A 209 -10.11 0.88 47.65
CA ALA A 209 -10.82 -0.40 47.59
C ALA A 209 -12.36 -0.45 47.66
N ALA A 210 -12.98 -0.83 46.53
CA ALA A 210 -13.95 -1.93 46.47
C ALA A 210 -14.08 -2.43 45.02
N VAL A 211 -13.69 -3.68 44.77
CA VAL A 211 -13.92 -4.41 43.53
C VAL A 211 -15.33 -5.01 43.61
N ALA A 212 -16.24 -4.51 42.79
CA ALA A 212 -17.54 -5.14 42.56
C ALA A 212 -17.50 -5.84 41.20
N SER A 213 -17.60 -7.16 41.22
CA SER A 213 -17.75 -8.03 40.05
C SER A 213 -19.14 -7.85 39.43
N ILE A 214 -19.20 -7.35 38.20
CA ILE A 214 -20.40 -7.32 37.37
C ILE A 214 -20.43 -8.61 36.53
N PRO A 215 -21.53 -9.37 36.52
CA PRO A 215 -21.64 -10.58 35.70
C PRO A 215 -21.82 -10.22 34.21
N ASP A 216 -21.01 -10.87 33.37
CA ASP A 216 -21.14 -10.86 31.90
C ASP A 216 -22.55 -11.34 31.49
N GLN A 217 -23.37 -10.40 31.01
CA GLN A 217 -24.48 -10.73 30.13
C GLN A 217 -24.03 -10.57 28.68
N PRO A 218 -24.28 -11.57 27.80
CA PRO A 218 -24.02 -11.41 26.38
C PRO A 218 -24.94 -10.33 25.79
N PRO A 219 -24.45 -9.46 24.90
CA PRO A 219 -25.27 -8.42 24.30
C PRO A 219 -26.28 -9.06 23.34
N THR A 220 -27.55 -9.07 23.74
CA THR A 220 -28.69 -9.24 22.83
C THR A 220 -28.89 -7.93 22.08
N ASP A 221 -28.19 -7.78 20.97
CA ASP A 221 -28.32 -6.64 20.06
C ASP A 221 -28.84 -7.12 18.70
N THR A 222 -30.16 -7.29 18.62
CA THR A 222 -30.88 -7.37 17.34
C THR A 222 -31.94 -6.28 17.34
N SER A 223 -31.50 -5.02 17.36
CA SER A 223 -32.32 -3.91 16.88
C SER A 223 -32.40 -4.00 15.35
N PRO A 224 -33.60 -3.96 14.75
CA PRO A 224 -33.79 -4.03 13.30
C PRO A 224 -33.51 -2.70 12.57
N ASP A 225 -32.85 -1.73 13.22
CA ASP A 225 -32.37 -0.53 12.55
C ASP A 225 -31.19 -0.88 11.63
N GLY A 226 -31.52 -1.19 10.37
CA GLY A 226 -30.62 -1.63 9.29
C GLY A 226 -29.62 -0.58 8.80
N LEU A 227 -29.05 0.23 9.70
CA LEU A 227 -27.87 1.04 9.43
C LEU A 227 -26.63 0.18 9.61
N THR A 228 -25.79 0.11 8.57
CA THR A 228 -24.50 -0.57 8.69
C THR A 228 -23.58 0.35 9.50
N ARG A 229 -23.12 -0.12 10.67
CA ARG A 229 -22.13 0.59 11.49
C ARG A 229 -20.74 0.28 10.97
N VAL A 230 -20.02 1.31 10.53
CA VAL A 230 -18.62 1.21 10.09
C VAL A 230 -17.72 1.67 11.24
N GLU A 231 -16.85 0.78 11.73
CA GLU A 231 -15.91 1.09 12.83
C GLU A 231 -14.50 1.43 12.31
N ILE A 232 -13.94 2.54 12.78
CA ILE A 232 -12.59 2.99 12.46
C ILE A 232 -11.60 2.50 13.54
N CYS A 233 -10.53 1.80 13.15
CA CYS A 233 -9.48 1.32 14.07
C CYS A 233 -8.16 2.11 13.91
N TYR A 234 -7.67 2.66 15.03
CA TYR A 234 -6.63 3.69 15.14
C TYR A 234 -5.16 3.28 14.91
N TYR A 235 -4.88 2.23 14.15
CA TYR A 235 -3.53 1.62 14.15
C TYR A 235 -2.87 1.49 12.77
N THR A 236 -3.39 2.18 11.76
CA THR A 236 -2.82 2.15 10.41
C THR A 236 -2.47 3.54 9.93
N TRP A 237 -1.39 3.65 9.15
CA TRP A 237 -1.01 4.89 8.48
C TRP A 237 -2.16 5.51 7.70
N MET A 238 -3.08 4.69 7.16
CA MET A 238 -4.26 5.16 6.42
C MET A 238 -5.22 5.96 7.30
N THR A 239 -5.35 5.59 8.58
CA THR A 239 -6.16 6.34 9.54
C THR A 239 -5.51 7.70 9.83
N SER A 240 -4.21 7.74 10.11
CA SER A 240 -3.47 8.98 10.39
C SER A 240 -3.52 9.95 9.20
N ILE A 241 -3.36 9.49 7.96
CA ILE A 241 -3.48 10.36 6.78
C ILE A 241 -4.92 10.78 6.50
N SER A 242 -5.93 10.00 6.91
CA SER A 242 -7.33 10.39 6.74
C SER A 242 -7.68 11.56 7.67
N PHE A 243 -7.10 11.58 8.88
CA PHE A 243 -7.16 12.75 9.75
C PHE A 243 -6.40 13.93 9.17
N GLU A 244 -5.19 13.71 8.64
CA GLU A 244 -4.42 14.78 8.01
C GLU A 244 -5.15 15.39 6.81
N ALA A 245 -5.93 14.60 6.07
CA ALA A 245 -6.75 15.06 4.96
C ALA A 245 -7.90 16.00 5.39
N MET A 246 -8.25 16.03 6.68
CA MET A 246 -9.22 16.97 7.25
C MET A 246 -8.57 18.28 7.73
N SER A 247 -7.24 18.34 7.79
CA SER A 247 -6.51 19.56 8.16
C SER A 247 -6.65 20.65 7.07
N PRO A 248 -6.73 21.94 7.44
CA PRO A 248 -6.64 23.03 6.47
C PRO A 248 -5.34 22.96 5.66
N GLY A 249 -5.39 23.16 4.34
CA GLY A 249 -4.23 23.06 3.45
C GLY A 249 -3.92 21.66 2.93
N SER A 250 -4.68 20.63 3.36
CA SER A 250 -4.54 19.24 2.90
C SER A 250 -5.54 18.87 1.79
N GLU A 251 -6.04 19.85 1.02
CA GLU A 251 -7.10 19.62 0.03
C GLU A 251 -6.68 18.62 -1.05
N MET A 252 -5.40 18.63 -1.41
CA MET A 252 -4.81 17.71 -2.37
C MET A 252 -4.85 16.25 -1.88
N LEU A 253 -4.46 16.00 -0.63
CA LEU A 253 -4.51 14.67 -0.01
C LEU A 253 -5.95 14.18 0.07
N ARG A 254 -6.86 15.07 0.49
CA ARG A 254 -8.31 14.81 0.55
C ARG A 254 -8.87 14.41 -0.81
N GLU A 255 -8.52 15.12 -1.88
CA GLU A 255 -8.95 14.78 -3.24
C GLU A 255 -8.39 13.43 -3.71
N ALA A 256 -7.12 13.13 -3.42
CA ALA A 256 -6.53 11.83 -3.74
C ALA A 256 -7.28 10.68 -3.05
N LEU A 257 -7.55 10.82 -1.75
CA LEU A 257 -8.30 9.84 -0.96
C LEU A 257 -9.75 9.69 -1.42
N LEU A 258 -10.44 10.80 -1.68
CA LEU A 258 -11.82 10.80 -2.18
C LEU A 258 -11.92 10.14 -3.55
N SER A 259 -11.00 10.46 -4.46
CA SER A 259 -10.93 9.82 -5.77
C SER A 259 -10.76 8.31 -5.65
N ALA A 260 -9.84 7.85 -4.77
CA ALA A 260 -9.63 6.43 -4.52
C ALA A 260 -10.91 5.73 -4.04
N ALA A 261 -11.59 6.33 -3.06
CA ALA A 261 -12.83 5.79 -2.50
C ALA A 261 -13.95 5.75 -3.53
N LEU A 262 -14.19 6.82 -4.28
CA LEU A 262 -15.23 6.87 -5.33
C LEU A 262 -14.95 5.87 -6.44
N ASN A 263 -13.68 5.69 -6.84
CA ASN A 263 -13.33 4.67 -7.82
C ASN A 263 -13.66 3.26 -7.31
N LEU A 264 -13.33 2.93 -6.06
CA LEU A 264 -13.67 1.63 -5.48
C LEU A 264 -15.19 1.40 -5.41
N ILE A 265 -15.94 2.39 -4.92
CA ILE A 265 -17.40 2.31 -4.85
C ILE A 265 -18.01 2.17 -6.26
N SER A 266 -17.47 2.90 -7.25
CA SER A 266 -17.98 2.82 -8.63
C SER A 266 -17.75 1.46 -9.26
N ILE A 267 -16.64 0.77 -8.95
CA ILE A 267 -16.39 -0.63 -9.37
C ILE A 267 -17.41 -1.56 -8.71
N GLU A 268 -17.64 -1.42 -7.41
CA GLU A 268 -18.59 -2.26 -6.66
C GLU A 268 -20.03 -2.10 -7.18
N ARG A 269 -20.40 -0.88 -7.58
CA ARG A 269 -21.75 -0.52 -8.02
C ARG A 269 -21.96 -0.55 -9.53
N ASP A 270 -20.91 -0.80 -10.32
CA ASP A 270 -20.91 -0.62 -11.78
C ASP A 270 -21.42 0.78 -12.22
N ASP A 271 -21.07 1.81 -11.45
CA ASP A 271 -21.52 3.19 -11.68
C ASP A 271 -20.49 4.01 -12.48
N ARG A 272 -20.71 4.09 -13.80
CA ARG A 272 -19.83 4.84 -14.70
C ARG A 272 -19.79 6.33 -14.42
N ALA A 273 -20.88 6.94 -13.93
CA ALA A 273 -20.89 8.38 -13.65
C ALA A 273 -19.99 8.69 -12.45
N MET A 274 -20.08 7.87 -11.41
CA MET A 274 -19.19 7.97 -10.24
C MET A 274 -17.73 7.70 -10.61
N ALA A 275 -17.46 6.73 -11.49
CA ALA A 275 -16.11 6.48 -12.00
C ALA A 275 -15.54 7.70 -12.73
N MET A 276 -16.32 8.36 -13.60
CA MET A 276 -15.89 9.57 -14.28
C MET A 276 -15.60 10.72 -13.30
N GLN A 277 -16.45 10.90 -12.28
CA GLN A 277 -16.23 11.90 -11.23
C GLN A 277 -14.93 11.60 -10.46
N ALA A 278 -14.70 10.34 -10.09
CA ALA A 278 -13.50 9.92 -9.39
C ALA A 278 -12.23 10.24 -10.20
N VAL A 279 -12.23 10.01 -11.52
CA VAL A 279 -11.13 10.36 -12.43
C VAL A 279 -10.89 11.88 -12.48
N GLN A 280 -11.95 12.69 -12.54
CA GLN A 280 -11.82 14.16 -12.52
C GLN A 280 -11.19 14.68 -11.23
N ILE A 281 -11.60 14.11 -10.08
CA ILE A 281 -11.03 14.43 -8.77
C ILE A 281 -9.56 13.98 -8.73
N GLN A 282 -9.22 12.80 -9.25
CA GLN A 282 -7.84 12.33 -9.33
C GLN A 282 -6.95 13.29 -10.13
N ALA A 283 -7.43 13.72 -11.29
CA ALA A 283 -6.71 14.66 -12.16
C ALA A 283 -6.50 16.03 -11.47
N THR A 284 -7.40 16.42 -10.56
CA THR A 284 -7.24 17.63 -9.75
C THR A 284 -6.20 17.43 -8.65
N ALA A 285 -6.26 16.32 -7.92
CA ALA A 285 -5.25 15.95 -6.92
C ALA A 285 -3.84 15.89 -7.53
N LEU A 286 -3.69 15.28 -8.71
CA LEU A 286 -2.41 15.17 -9.42
C LEU A 286 -1.87 16.53 -9.90
N ARG A 287 -2.75 17.46 -10.33
CA ARG A 287 -2.34 18.83 -10.67
C ARG A 287 -1.82 19.56 -9.42
N LYS A 288 -2.59 19.54 -8.33
CA LYS A 288 -2.16 20.13 -7.05
C LYS A 288 -0.88 19.51 -6.52
N LEU A 289 -0.69 18.21 -6.71
CA LEU A 289 0.54 17.50 -6.35
C LEU A 289 1.73 18.03 -7.13
N ARG A 290 1.59 18.23 -8.44
CA ARG A 290 2.62 18.85 -9.26
C ARG A 290 2.93 20.28 -8.82
N ASP A 291 1.90 21.11 -8.65
CA ASP A 291 2.09 22.50 -8.26
C ASP A 291 2.72 22.60 -6.85
N GLY A 292 2.36 21.68 -5.95
CA GLY A 292 2.96 21.55 -4.63
C GLY A 292 4.41 21.07 -4.66
N PHE A 293 4.80 20.24 -5.64
CA PHE A 293 6.21 19.88 -5.85
C PHE A 293 7.06 21.08 -6.25
N ASP A 294 6.57 21.91 -7.17
CA ASP A 294 7.30 23.11 -7.62
C ASP A 294 7.57 24.05 -6.43
N ASP A 295 6.57 24.30 -5.59
CA ASP A 295 6.73 25.10 -4.38
C ASP A 295 7.67 24.44 -3.34
N TYR A 296 7.60 23.11 -3.16
CA TYR A 296 8.53 22.41 -2.27
C TYR A 296 9.98 22.53 -2.75
N LEU A 297 10.23 22.50 -4.05
CA LEU A 297 11.59 22.66 -4.59
C LEU A 297 12.16 24.07 -4.32
N GLU A 298 11.30 25.08 -4.30
CA GLU A 298 11.68 26.46 -4.00
C GLU A 298 11.92 26.69 -2.50
N ASN A 299 10.99 26.23 -1.66
CA ASN A 299 10.96 26.57 -0.22
C ASN A 299 11.58 25.51 0.69
N LYS A 300 11.65 24.25 0.23
CA LYS A 300 12.14 23.08 0.96
C LYS A 300 11.46 22.84 2.31
N ASP A 301 10.18 23.19 2.42
CA ASP A 301 9.40 22.99 3.64
C ASP A 301 9.23 21.48 3.98
N PRO A 302 9.76 21.01 5.12
CA PRO A 302 9.60 19.64 5.60
C PRO A 302 8.15 19.16 5.68
N ALA A 303 7.25 19.99 6.22
CA ALA A 303 5.85 19.60 6.43
C ALA A 303 5.16 19.37 5.07
N LYS A 304 5.46 20.23 4.10
CA LYS A 304 4.98 20.07 2.73
C LYS A 304 5.51 18.80 2.07
N ALA A 305 6.78 18.44 2.28
CA ALA A 305 7.31 17.16 1.78
C ALA A 305 6.50 15.95 2.29
N MET A 306 6.10 15.96 3.56
CA MET A 306 5.28 14.89 4.15
C MET A 306 3.86 14.86 3.62
N LEU A 307 3.24 16.03 3.39
CA LEU A 307 1.91 16.10 2.77
C LEU A 307 1.92 15.63 1.30
N LEU A 308 2.95 16.01 0.54
CA LEU A 308 3.16 15.56 -0.85
C LEU A 308 3.37 14.06 -0.91
N SER A 309 4.18 13.49 -0.01
CA SER A 309 4.46 12.05 0.04
C SER A 309 3.22 11.26 0.48
N ALA A 310 2.44 11.74 1.45
CA ALA A 310 1.15 11.18 1.82
C ALA A 310 0.16 11.16 0.65
N THR A 311 0.07 12.26 -0.09
CA THR A 311 -0.79 12.35 -1.28
C THR A 311 -0.34 11.39 -2.36
N ALA A 312 0.96 11.36 -2.67
CA ALA A 312 1.50 10.47 -3.69
C ALA A 312 1.29 8.99 -3.32
N LEU A 313 1.34 8.63 -2.03
CA LEU A 313 1.02 7.30 -1.53
C LEU A 313 -0.49 7.00 -1.62
N ALA A 314 -1.38 7.95 -1.34
CA ALA A 314 -2.81 7.78 -1.56
C ALA A 314 -3.15 7.54 -3.05
N CYS A 315 -2.52 8.31 -3.95
CA CYS A 315 -2.61 8.09 -5.39
C CYS A 315 -2.09 6.70 -5.81
N SER A 316 -0.98 6.25 -5.21
CA SER A 316 -0.41 4.93 -5.51
C SER A 316 -1.41 3.82 -5.16
N MET A 317 -2.08 3.90 -4.02
CA MET A 317 -3.09 2.90 -3.64
C MET A 317 -4.23 2.83 -4.65
N SER A 318 -4.60 3.94 -5.30
CA SER A 318 -5.56 3.92 -6.41
C SER A 318 -5.02 3.15 -7.62
N GLU A 319 -3.75 3.36 -7.99
CA GLU A 319 -3.11 2.57 -9.07
C GLU A 319 -3.15 1.07 -8.78
N LEU A 320 -2.93 0.68 -7.52
CA LEU A 320 -2.95 -0.74 -7.13
C LEU A 320 -4.36 -1.32 -7.12
N LEU A 321 -5.30 -0.66 -6.45
CA LEU A 321 -6.62 -1.25 -6.17
C LEU A 321 -7.64 -1.03 -7.29
N VAL A 322 -7.55 0.11 -7.97
CA VAL A 322 -8.48 0.49 -9.04
C VAL A 322 -7.90 0.06 -10.39
N ASN A 323 -6.69 0.52 -10.70
CA ASN A 323 -6.07 0.25 -12.01
C ASN A 323 -5.38 -1.11 -12.08
N LYS A 324 -5.25 -1.83 -10.96
CA LYS A 324 -4.58 -3.14 -10.86
C LYS A 324 -3.15 -3.10 -11.43
N SER A 325 -2.48 -1.95 -11.27
CA SER A 325 -1.22 -1.62 -11.91
C SER A 325 -0.07 -1.63 -10.92
N TRP A 326 0.70 -2.74 -10.88
CA TRP A 326 1.92 -2.82 -10.08
C TRP A 326 2.99 -1.83 -10.52
N ASP A 327 3.12 -1.60 -11.83
CA ASP A 327 4.10 -0.66 -12.38
C ASP A 327 3.76 0.78 -11.99
N GLY A 328 2.49 1.17 -12.11
CA GLY A 328 2.01 2.49 -11.69
C GLY A 328 2.20 2.70 -10.19
N PHE A 329 1.79 1.72 -9.39
CA PHE A 329 2.00 1.73 -7.95
C PHE A 329 3.48 1.88 -7.57
N SER A 330 4.36 1.06 -8.18
CA SER A 330 5.80 1.10 -7.91
C SER A 330 6.42 2.44 -8.31
N LEU A 331 5.98 3.06 -9.40
CA LEU A 331 6.47 4.37 -9.83
C LEU A 331 6.13 5.46 -8.81
N HIS A 332 4.89 5.47 -8.30
CA HIS A 332 4.51 6.39 -7.23
C HIS A 332 5.32 6.14 -5.96
N LEU A 333 5.50 4.88 -5.53
CA LEU A 333 6.30 4.57 -4.35
C LEU A 333 7.75 5.05 -4.45
N LYS A 334 8.36 4.99 -5.64
CA LYS A 334 9.69 5.58 -5.86
C LYS A 334 9.68 7.09 -5.63
N GLY A 335 8.64 7.79 -6.09
CA GLY A 335 8.46 9.22 -5.85
C GLY A 335 8.28 9.55 -4.36
N VAL A 336 7.43 8.79 -3.65
CA VAL A 336 7.24 8.89 -2.19
C VAL A 336 8.58 8.70 -1.47
N GLY A 337 9.33 7.66 -1.83
CA GLY A 337 10.64 7.38 -1.25
C GLY A 337 11.64 8.51 -1.50
N ALA A 338 11.69 9.07 -2.72
CA ALA A 338 12.58 10.17 -3.05
C ALA A 338 12.27 11.44 -2.25
N LEU A 339 10.98 11.76 -2.05
CA LEU A 339 10.55 12.88 -1.19
C LEU A 339 11.01 12.70 0.25
N ILE A 340 10.71 11.54 0.84
CA ILE A 340 11.09 11.24 2.23
C ILE A 340 12.60 11.28 2.38
N GLU A 341 13.35 10.63 1.48
CA GLU A 341 14.80 10.60 1.51
C GLU A 341 15.40 12.01 1.40
N HIS A 342 14.88 12.85 0.50
CA HIS A 342 15.35 14.21 0.31
C HIS A 342 15.05 15.11 1.53
N ALA A 343 13.89 14.90 2.15
CA ALA A 343 13.48 15.64 3.34
C ALA A 343 14.34 15.29 4.58
N GLY A 344 14.83 14.04 4.65
CA GLY A 344 15.69 13.56 5.74
C GLY A 344 14.89 13.10 6.97
N PRO A 345 15.55 12.47 7.96
CA PRO A 345 14.86 11.90 9.12
C PRO A 345 14.29 12.94 10.08
N ASP A 346 14.79 14.18 10.04
CA ASP A 346 14.37 15.27 10.93
C ASP A 346 12.89 15.65 10.73
N VAL A 347 12.32 15.35 9.57
CA VAL A 347 10.89 15.62 9.26
C VAL A 347 9.93 14.67 9.96
N LEU A 348 10.46 13.66 10.67
CA LEU A 348 9.68 12.68 11.44
C LEU A 348 9.47 13.14 12.89
N ASP A 349 9.38 14.44 13.13
CA ASP A 349 9.20 15.03 14.45
C ASP A 349 7.79 14.80 15.02
N SER A 350 6.77 14.81 14.16
CA SER A 350 5.36 14.59 14.50
C SER A 350 4.94 13.13 14.41
N GLN A 351 3.89 12.75 15.16
CA GLN A 351 3.34 11.39 15.12
C GLN A 351 2.78 11.05 13.73
N THR A 352 2.07 11.98 13.08
CA THR A 352 1.51 11.77 11.73
C THR A 352 2.60 11.48 10.71
N ALA A 353 3.71 12.22 10.76
CA ALA A 353 4.85 11.99 9.87
C ALA A 353 5.47 10.60 10.09
N ARG A 354 5.62 10.18 11.36
CA ARG A 354 6.12 8.84 11.72
C ARG A 354 5.19 7.74 11.23
N ASP A 355 3.88 7.88 11.43
CA ASP A 355 2.89 6.91 10.96
C ASP A 355 2.90 6.79 9.44
N HIS A 356 3.00 7.92 8.72
CA HIS A 356 3.13 7.93 7.27
C HIS A 356 4.42 7.21 6.81
N PHE A 357 5.56 7.55 7.41
CA PHE A 357 6.84 6.91 7.12
C PHE A 357 6.77 5.39 7.34
N TYR A 358 6.14 4.96 8.43
CA TYR A 358 5.94 3.56 8.73
C TYR A 358 5.03 2.83 7.74
N GLY A 359 3.95 3.48 7.32
CA GLY A 359 3.10 3.00 6.24
C GLY A 359 3.87 2.82 4.93
N PHE A 360 4.63 3.85 4.53
CA PHE A 360 5.49 3.80 3.36
C PHE A 360 6.50 2.65 3.45
N ARG A 361 7.19 2.49 4.59
CA ARG A 361 8.15 1.39 4.80
C ARG A 361 7.52 0.03 4.58
N ALA A 362 6.36 -0.24 5.17
CA ALA A 362 5.68 -1.52 5.04
C ALA A 362 5.28 -1.83 3.59
N VAL A 363 4.86 -0.80 2.83
CA VAL A 363 4.42 -0.94 1.44
C VAL A 363 5.57 -1.03 0.45
N GLN A 364 6.64 -0.24 0.65
CA GLN A 364 7.84 -0.24 -0.18
C GLN A 364 8.65 -1.53 -0.02
N PHE A 365 8.58 -2.15 1.17
CA PHE A 365 9.39 -3.30 1.54
C PHE A 365 9.33 -4.47 0.53
N PRO A 366 8.14 -5.00 0.13
CA PRO A 366 8.02 -5.97 -0.95
C PRO A 366 8.82 -5.63 -2.22
N PHE A 367 8.80 -4.37 -2.65
CA PHE A 367 9.43 -3.95 -3.90
C PHE A 367 10.95 -3.95 -3.83
N SER A 368 11.53 -3.71 -2.66
CA SER A 368 12.97 -3.84 -2.48
C SER A 368 13.44 -5.27 -2.74
N PHE A 369 12.67 -6.27 -2.32
CA PHE A 369 12.96 -7.67 -2.63
C PHE A 369 12.68 -8.03 -4.08
N LEU A 370 11.53 -7.63 -4.62
CA LEU A 370 11.16 -7.94 -6.00
C LEU A 370 12.15 -7.38 -7.01
N HIS A 371 12.64 -6.17 -6.76
CA HIS A 371 13.64 -5.53 -7.61
C HIS A 371 15.08 -5.89 -7.24
N ARG A 372 15.30 -6.59 -6.11
CA ARG A 372 16.62 -6.89 -5.57
C ARG A 372 17.48 -5.62 -5.44
N ARG A 373 16.88 -4.57 -4.87
CA ARG A 373 17.53 -3.26 -4.70
C ARG A 373 17.49 -2.84 -3.24
N GLY A 374 18.65 -2.41 -2.74
CA GLY A 374 18.74 -1.69 -1.48
C GLY A 374 17.95 -0.38 -1.54
N SER A 375 17.65 0.16 -0.37
CA SER A 375 16.91 1.41 -0.21
C SER A 375 17.58 2.26 0.86
N PHE A 376 17.36 3.58 0.82
CA PHE A 376 17.76 4.47 1.91
C PHE A 376 17.19 4.05 3.26
N LEU A 377 16.05 3.35 3.25
CA LEU A 377 15.40 2.81 4.43
C LEU A 377 16.25 1.81 5.23
N SER A 378 17.32 1.25 4.65
CA SER A 378 18.25 0.35 5.35
C SER A 378 19.46 1.08 5.95
N ARG A 379 19.59 2.39 5.75
CA ARG A 379 20.71 3.16 6.32
C ARG A 379 20.51 3.39 7.81
N GLU A 380 21.60 3.66 8.50
CA GLU A 380 21.62 3.78 9.96
C GLU A 380 20.72 4.91 10.44
N GLU A 381 20.74 6.06 9.75
CA GLU A 381 19.93 7.23 10.05
C GLU A 381 18.41 7.02 9.90
N TRP A 382 17.98 5.96 9.19
CA TRP A 382 16.56 5.60 9.00
C TRP A 382 16.11 4.40 9.84
N THR A 383 17.04 3.76 10.54
CA THR A 383 16.79 2.59 11.40
C THR A 383 17.02 2.91 12.88
N LYS A 384 18.01 3.76 13.20
CA LYS A 384 18.34 4.21 14.57
C LYS A 384 17.82 5.63 14.85
N LEU A 385 16.49 5.77 14.86
CA LEU A 385 15.82 7.04 15.11
C LEU A 385 15.76 7.34 16.62
N ALA A 386 16.20 8.54 17.03
CA ALA A 386 16.38 8.92 18.45
C ALA A 386 15.10 8.79 19.31
N TRP A 387 13.92 8.92 18.71
CA TRP A 387 12.64 8.83 19.42
C TRP A 387 12.17 7.39 19.68
N ARG A 388 12.86 6.36 19.15
CA ARG A 388 12.47 4.95 19.33
C ARG A 388 12.88 4.34 20.66
N ASP A 389 13.94 4.86 21.28
CA ASP A 389 14.51 4.28 22.51
C ASP A 389 13.56 4.39 23.71
N GLY A 390 12.51 5.22 23.61
CA GLY A 390 11.49 5.41 24.64
C GLY A 390 10.08 4.94 24.26
N ASP A 391 9.88 4.33 23.09
CA ASP A 391 8.53 3.94 22.65
C ASP A 391 8.17 2.51 23.09
N PRO A 392 7.29 2.32 24.09
CA PRO A 392 6.82 1.01 24.50
C PRO A 392 6.01 0.30 23.40
N PHE A 393 5.62 1.00 22.34
CA PHE A 393 4.83 0.49 21.22
C PHE A 393 5.64 0.08 20.00
N ASN A 394 6.93 -0.29 20.15
CA ASN A 394 7.78 -0.82 19.08
C ASN A 394 7.08 -1.96 18.31
N HIS A 395 6.33 -1.56 17.28
CA HIS A 395 5.44 -2.42 16.53
C HIS A 395 6.30 -3.49 15.86
N PRO A 396 5.98 -4.79 16.01
CA PRO A 396 6.88 -5.85 15.57
C PRO A 396 7.29 -5.72 14.10
N MET A 397 6.38 -5.28 13.23
CA MET A 397 6.70 -4.98 11.84
C MET A 397 7.88 -4.00 11.69
N HIS A 398 7.95 -2.91 12.44
CA HIS A 398 9.00 -1.89 12.23
C HIS A 398 10.39 -2.42 12.59
N THR A 399 10.51 -3.09 13.74
CA THR A 399 11.75 -3.76 14.15
C THR A 399 12.15 -4.87 13.19
N LEU A 400 11.18 -5.62 12.63
CA LEU A 400 11.45 -6.59 11.57
C LEU A 400 11.99 -5.92 10.30
N LEU A 401 11.37 -4.81 9.89
CA LEU A 401 11.75 -4.09 8.69
C LEU A 401 13.16 -3.50 8.80
N ASP A 402 13.62 -3.11 9.99
CA ASP A 402 14.99 -2.62 10.22
C ASP A 402 16.03 -3.69 9.87
N ILE A 403 15.76 -4.95 10.21
CA ILE A 403 16.62 -6.10 9.91
C ILE A 403 16.42 -6.52 8.44
N GLY A 404 15.17 -6.72 8.03
CA GLY A 404 14.82 -7.28 6.72
C GLY A 404 15.27 -6.43 5.54
N LEU A 405 15.28 -5.10 5.67
CA LEU A 405 15.71 -4.18 4.60
C LEU A 405 17.21 -4.26 4.29
N GLN A 406 18.03 -4.91 5.13
CA GLN A 406 19.43 -5.17 4.83
C GLN A 406 19.61 -6.25 3.76
N VAL A 407 18.67 -7.19 3.65
CA VAL A 407 18.76 -8.32 2.70
C VAL A 407 18.75 -7.85 1.23
N PRO A 408 17.85 -6.96 0.79
CA PRO A 408 17.89 -6.42 -0.57
C PRO A 408 19.18 -5.68 -0.93
N SER A 409 19.83 -5.00 0.02
CA SER A 409 21.13 -4.35 -0.20
C SER A 409 22.23 -5.38 -0.50
N GLU A 410 22.21 -6.52 0.19
CA GLU A 410 23.12 -7.63 -0.08
C GLU A 410 22.77 -8.35 -1.41
N MET A 411 21.48 -8.48 -1.75
CA MET A 411 21.07 -8.96 -3.08
C MET A 411 21.57 -8.05 -4.21
N GLU A 412 21.46 -6.74 -4.04
CA GLU A 412 21.95 -5.77 -5.02
C GLU A 412 23.48 -5.81 -5.14
N HIS A 413 24.18 -5.89 -4.02
CA HIS A 413 25.62 -6.10 -4.02
C HIS A 413 25.99 -7.40 -4.74
N TYR A 414 25.13 -8.42 -4.61
CA TYR A 414 25.31 -9.67 -5.31
C TYR A 414 25.18 -9.52 -6.84
N ASP A 415 24.09 -8.92 -7.31
CA ASP A 415 23.81 -8.79 -8.73
C ASP A 415 24.81 -7.87 -9.46
N LYS A 416 25.33 -6.84 -8.79
CA LYS A 416 26.26 -5.86 -9.38
C LYS A 416 27.68 -6.37 -9.58
N ASN A 417 28.08 -7.46 -8.92
CA ASN A 417 29.47 -7.89 -8.86
C ASN A 417 29.62 -9.35 -9.33
N PRO A 418 29.41 -9.65 -10.62
CA PRO A 418 29.62 -11.01 -11.14
C PRO A 418 31.10 -11.42 -11.04
N GLY A 419 31.37 -12.72 -10.85
CA GLY A 419 32.73 -13.27 -10.83
C GLY A 419 33.56 -12.88 -9.60
N ARG A 420 32.91 -12.77 -8.44
CA ARG A 420 33.58 -12.41 -7.18
C ARG A 420 34.55 -13.50 -6.73
N ARG A 421 35.66 -13.06 -6.15
CA ARG A 421 36.61 -13.97 -5.47
C ARG A 421 35.94 -14.61 -4.25
N ALA A 422 36.28 -15.86 -3.94
CA ALA A 422 35.72 -16.57 -2.78
C ALA A 422 35.82 -15.80 -1.45
N GLY A 423 36.88 -15.01 -1.23
CA GLY A 423 37.00 -14.16 -0.04
C GLY A 423 35.88 -13.11 0.10
N ALA A 424 35.37 -12.58 -1.01
CA ALA A 424 34.23 -11.66 -1.01
C ALA A 424 32.90 -12.40 -0.76
N LEU A 425 32.72 -13.58 -1.37
CA LEU A 425 31.56 -14.44 -1.15
C LEU A 425 31.45 -14.85 0.33
N ARG A 426 32.56 -15.25 0.96
CA ARG A 426 32.61 -15.60 2.40
C ARG A 426 32.20 -14.43 3.30
N ARG A 427 32.69 -13.22 3.02
CA ARG A 427 32.29 -12.02 3.80
C ARG A 427 30.81 -11.74 3.66
N GLN A 428 30.25 -11.89 2.46
CA GLN A 428 28.84 -11.71 2.24
C GLN A 428 27.99 -12.79 2.93
N LEU A 429 28.39 -14.06 2.84
CA LEU A 429 27.75 -15.16 3.57
C LEU A 429 27.76 -14.90 5.09
N LYS A 430 28.88 -14.44 5.64
CA LYS A 430 28.96 -14.08 7.06
C LYS A 430 27.93 -13.01 7.44
N LYS A 431 27.77 -11.95 6.64
CA LYS A 431 26.75 -10.93 6.90
C LYS A 431 25.33 -11.50 6.86
N LEU A 432 25.05 -12.41 5.94
CA LEU A 432 23.73 -13.06 5.86
C LEU A 432 23.47 -14.00 7.05
N ASP A 433 24.51 -14.66 7.56
CA ASP A 433 24.43 -15.46 8.78
C ASP A 433 24.15 -14.57 10.00
N ASP A 434 24.85 -13.43 10.11
CA ASP A 434 24.62 -12.44 11.16
C ASP A 434 23.15 -11.92 11.10
N LEU A 435 22.63 -11.59 9.90
CA LEU A 435 21.21 -11.22 9.70
C LEU A 435 20.24 -12.35 10.04
N ALA A 436 20.58 -13.61 9.74
CA ALA A 436 19.74 -14.75 10.07
C ALA A 436 19.64 -14.96 11.59
N LEU A 437 20.72 -14.70 12.33
CA LEU A 437 20.74 -14.71 13.79
C LEU A 437 19.88 -13.57 14.37
N GLU A 438 19.98 -12.35 13.84
CA GLU A 438 19.13 -11.23 14.26
C GLU A 438 17.64 -11.51 14.02
N LEU A 439 17.28 -12.06 12.87
CA LEU A 439 15.91 -12.47 12.56
C LEU A 439 15.41 -13.58 13.52
N ASN A 440 16.27 -14.53 13.88
CA ASN A 440 15.92 -15.57 14.85
C ASN A 440 15.67 -14.97 16.23
N GLN A 441 16.51 -14.03 16.68
CA GLN A 441 16.33 -13.33 17.94
C GLN A 441 15.04 -12.51 17.94
N TRP A 442 14.80 -11.73 16.88
CA TRP A 442 13.57 -10.97 16.70
C TRP A 442 12.32 -11.84 16.85
N ARG A 443 12.33 -13.05 16.27
CA ARG A 443 11.22 -14.00 16.40
C ARG A 443 11.04 -14.46 17.86
N LEU A 444 12.12 -14.76 18.57
CA LEU A 444 12.06 -15.15 19.98
C LEU A 444 11.49 -14.00 20.83
N ASP A 445 11.92 -12.77 20.57
CA ASP A 445 11.45 -11.58 21.29
C ASP A 445 9.98 -11.25 20.98
N LEU A 446 9.54 -11.47 19.74
CA LEU A 446 8.12 -11.42 19.39
C LEU A 446 7.34 -12.44 20.21
N PHE A 447 7.83 -13.68 20.28
CA PHE A 447 7.13 -14.77 20.96
C PHE A 447 7.08 -14.57 22.47
N ALA A 448 8.13 -14.00 23.06
CA ALA A 448 8.17 -13.64 24.48
C ALA A 448 7.20 -12.49 24.82
N ARG A 449 7.04 -11.50 23.91
CA ARG A 449 6.14 -10.35 24.11
C ARG A 449 4.66 -10.69 23.97
N TYR A 450 4.32 -11.72 23.19
CA TYR A 450 2.95 -12.17 22.97
C TYR A 450 2.78 -13.63 23.44
N PRO A 451 2.81 -13.90 24.76
CA PRO A 451 2.90 -15.25 25.33
C PRO A 451 1.58 -16.04 25.39
N SER A 452 0.42 -15.40 25.15
CA SER A 452 -0.80 -16.16 24.87
C SER A 452 -0.58 -17.03 23.62
N SER A 453 -1.46 -18.00 23.31
CA SER A 453 -1.37 -18.78 22.06
C SER A 453 -1.48 -17.83 20.86
N MET A 454 -0.36 -17.21 20.51
CA MET A 454 -0.18 -16.19 19.49
C MET A 454 -0.71 -16.66 18.16
N HIS A 455 -0.57 -17.97 17.96
CA HIS A 455 -1.34 -18.69 16.99
C HIS A 455 -1.96 -19.95 17.58
N SER A 456 -3.11 -20.32 17.03
CA SER A 456 -3.67 -21.66 17.07
C SER A 456 -3.60 -22.24 15.65
N THR A 457 -3.91 -23.53 15.50
CA THR A 457 -4.14 -24.13 14.21
C THR A 457 -5.62 -24.47 14.04
N GLU A 458 -6.12 -24.31 12.82
CA GLU A 458 -7.47 -24.72 12.42
C GLU A 458 -7.39 -25.53 11.13
N ALA A 459 -8.45 -26.27 10.79
CA ALA A 459 -8.51 -26.99 9.52
C ALA A 459 -8.41 -26.01 8.35
N ALA A 460 -7.49 -26.27 7.41
CA ALA A 460 -7.30 -25.41 6.25
C ALA A 460 -8.50 -25.53 5.30
N SER A 461 -9.11 -24.40 4.95
CA SER A 461 -10.08 -24.32 3.86
C SER A 461 -9.39 -24.38 2.49
N TRP A 462 -8.12 -23.98 2.42
CA TRP A 462 -7.32 -24.05 1.20
C TRP A 462 -6.57 -25.38 1.11
N THR A 463 -7.34 -26.46 0.93
CA THR A 463 -6.83 -27.83 0.89
C THR A 463 -5.76 -28.05 -0.19
N GLY A 464 -4.87 -29.02 0.04
CA GLY A 464 -3.94 -29.54 -0.97
C GLY A 464 -2.48 -29.55 -0.52
N LEU A 465 -2.04 -28.50 0.18
CA LEU A 465 -0.67 -28.42 0.70
C LEU A 465 -0.58 -28.66 2.21
N HIS A 466 -1.54 -28.12 2.96
CA HIS A 466 -1.62 -28.21 4.41
C HIS A 466 -2.99 -28.72 4.85
N SER A 467 -3.02 -29.53 5.91
CA SER A 467 -4.27 -29.89 6.60
C SER A 467 -4.73 -28.79 7.55
N GLU A 468 -3.80 -27.94 7.99
CA GLU A 468 -4.02 -26.90 8.99
C GLU A 468 -3.51 -25.52 8.52
N VAL A 469 -4.26 -24.49 8.88
CA VAL A 469 -3.92 -23.06 8.72
C VAL A 469 -3.47 -22.48 10.06
N ILE A 470 -2.54 -21.53 10.01
CA ILE A 470 -2.13 -20.77 11.19
C ILE A 470 -3.14 -19.65 11.45
N GLN A 471 -3.82 -19.71 12.58
CA GLN A 471 -4.69 -18.64 13.05
C GLN A 471 -3.93 -17.75 14.01
N PHE A 472 -3.96 -16.45 13.83
CA PHE A 472 -3.32 -15.51 14.75
C PHE A 472 -4.34 -14.81 15.65
N SER A 473 -3.98 -14.65 16.93
CA SER A 473 -4.79 -13.90 17.89
C SER A 473 -4.74 -12.38 17.66
N ASN A 474 -3.79 -11.91 16.85
CA ASN A 474 -3.55 -10.49 16.62
C ASN A 474 -3.09 -10.22 15.18
N ASP A 475 -3.79 -9.33 14.47
CA ASP A 475 -3.48 -8.94 13.08
C ASP A 475 -2.07 -8.35 12.91
N ILE A 476 -1.58 -7.60 13.90
CA ILE A 476 -0.23 -7.02 13.92
C ILE A 476 0.81 -8.14 13.92
N VAL A 477 0.60 -9.15 14.76
CA VAL A 477 1.48 -10.31 14.86
C VAL A 477 1.39 -11.15 13.58
N ALA A 478 0.19 -11.38 13.07
CA ALA A 478 -0.05 -12.07 11.81
C ALA A 478 0.75 -11.43 10.67
N ALA A 479 0.58 -10.12 10.47
CA ALA A 479 1.25 -9.38 9.40
C ALA A 479 2.77 -9.45 9.57
N SER A 480 3.28 -9.17 10.77
CA SER A 480 4.72 -9.15 11.04
C SER A 480 5.36 -10.53 10.87
N PHE A 481 4.74 -11.57 11.43
CA PHE A 481 5.24 -12.94 11.31
C PHE A 481 5.20 -13.44 9.86
N THR A 482 4.14 -13.12 9.12
CA THR A 482 4.03 -13.48 7.70
C THR A 482 5.11 -12.81 6.87
N VAL A 483 5.34 -11.51 7.05
CA VAL A 483 6.45 -10.81 6.39
C VAL A 483 7.79 -11.44 6.76
N PHE A 484 8.00 -11.79 8.03
CA PHE A 484 9.20 -12.47 8.50
C PHE A 484 9.47 -13.78 7.74
N THR A 485 8.44 -14.58 7.47
CA THR A 485 8.61 -15.81 6.68
C THR A 485 9.13 -15.51 5.27
N GLY A 486 8.61 -14.47 4.61
CA GLY A 486 9.08 -14.03 3.29
C GLY A 486 10.55 -13.58 3.31
N VAL A 487 10.94 -12.81 4.33
CA VAL A 487 12.34 -12.38 4.52
C VAL A 487 13.27 -13.57 4.68
N ARG A 488 12.87 -14.56 5.49
CA ARG A 488 13.66 -15.78 5.73
C ARG A 488 13.87 -16.55 4.43
N VAL A 489 12.83 -16.74 3.63
CA VAL A 489 12.96 -17.42 2.32
C VAL A 489 13.89 -16.64 1.38
N ALA A 490 13.73 -15.32 1.29
CA ALA A 490 14.56 -14.48 0.43
C ALA A 490 16.04 -14.48 0.86
N LEU A 491 16.31 -14.42 2.17
CA LEU A 491 17.66 -14.51 2.74
C LEU A 491 18.30 -15.84 2.36
N PHE A 492 17.62 -16.97 2.60
CA PHE A 492 18.20 -18.28 2.29
C PHE A 492 18.30 -18.57 0.80
N SER A 493 17.48 -17.94 -0.04
CA SER A 493 17.69 -17.96 -1.50
C SER A 493 19.02 -17.30 -1.88
N LEU A 494 19.40 -16.18 -1.24
CA LEU A 494 20.70 -15.55 -1.49
C LEU A 494 21.87 -16.36 -0.88
N VAL A 495 21.71 -16.90 0.32
CA VAL A 495 22.70 -17.81 0.93
C VAL A 495 22.97 -18.99 0.01
N ARG A 496 21.92 -19.58 -0.56
CA ARG A 496 22.02 -20.68 -1.51
C ARG A 496 22.83 -20.30 -2.75
N GLN A 497 22.52 -19.17 -3.38
CA GLN A 497 23.26 -18.67 -4.55
C GLN A 497 24.75 -18.50 -4.25
N LEU A 498 25.08 -17.88 -3.11
CA LEU A 498 26.46 -17.67 -2.67
C LEU A 498 27.18 -18.97 -2.33
N ALA A 499 26.51 -19.90 -1.64
CA ALA A 499 27.08 -21.19 -1.27
C ALA A 499 27.31 -22.07 -2.52
N GLU A 500 26.40 -22.00 -3.49
CA GLU A 500 26.53 -22.69 -4.78
C GLU A 500 27.76 -22.23 -5.56
N GLU A 501 28.03 -20.93 -5.60
CA GLU A 501 29.25 -20.38 -6.23
C GLU A 501 30.53 -20.74 -5.46
N LEU A 502 30.44 -20.87 -4.15
CA LEU A 502 31.59 -21.06 -3.29
C LEU A 502 31.99 -22.54 -3.11
N LYS A 503 31.07 -23.49 -3.33
CA LYS A 503 31.25 -24.92 -3.01
C LYS A 503 32.45 -25.59 -3.67
N ASP A 504 32.87 -25.12 -4.85
CA ASP A 504 34.00 -25.70 -5.58
C ASP A 504 35.36 -25.21 -5.01
N GLU A 505 35.38 -24.06 -4.35
CA GLU A 505 36.56 -23.47 -3.70
C GLU A 505 36.59 -23.69 -2.17
N ASP A 506 35.46 -24.02 -1.56
CA ASP A 506 35.31 -24.17 -0.12
C ASP A 506 34.29 -25.26 0.23
N GLU A 507 34.79 -26.42 0.67
CA GLU A 507 33.93 -27.54 1.07
C GLU A 507 32.99 -27.18 2.23
N SER A 508 33.31 -26.16 3.04
CA SER A 508 32.42 -25.70 4.12
C SER A 508 31.12 -25.05 3.59
N ALA A 509 31.07 -24.68 2.31
CA ALA A 509 29.85 -24.16 1.68
C ALA A 509 28.84 -25.27 1.34
N ILE A 510 29.25 -26.53 1.22
CA ILE A 510 28.36 -27.67 0.93
C ILE A 510 27.31 -27.90 2.04
N PRO A 511 27.68 -28.02 3.33
CA PRO A 511 26.68 -28.16 4.39
C PRO A 511 25.78 -26.92 4.52
N LEU A 512 26.32 -25.73 4.26
CA LEU A 512 25.55 -24.49 4.26
C LEU A 512 24.52 -24.46 3.12
N LEU A 513 24.89 -24.91 1.92
CA LEU A 513 23.99 -25.06 0.79
C LEU A 513 22.83 -26.00 1.14
N LYS A 514 23.13 -27.18 1.68
CA LYS A 514 22.10 -28.12 2.13
C LYS A 514 21.17 -27.50 3.18
N HIS A 515 21.73 -26.84 4.19
CA HIS A 515 20.96 -26.16 5.21
C HIS A 515 20.05 -25.07 4.62
N SER A 516 20.55 -24.27 3.68
CA SER A 516 19.78 -23.21 3.03
C SER A 516 18.61 -23.74 2.19
N VAL A 517 18.75 -24.92 1.58
CA VAL A 517 17.68 -25.62 0.86
C VAL A 517 16.57 -26.06 1.83
N ASP A 518 16.94 -26.68 2.95
CA ASP A 518 15.99 -27.13 3.97
C ASP A 518 15.25 -25.96 4.62
N GLU A 519 15.95 -24.89 4.98
CA GLU A 519 15.33 -23.69 5.55
C GLU A 519 14.45 -22.97 4.53
N SER A 520 14.87 -22.85 3.26
CA SER A 520 14.02 -22.27 2.21
C SER A 520 12.70 -23.03 2.07
N PHE A 521 12.76 -24.37 2.01
CA PHE A 521 11.57 -25.21 1.88
C PHE A 521 10.63 -25.04 3.09
N LYS A 522 11.18 -25.13 4.30
CA LYS A 522 10.43 -24.96 5.56
C LYS A 522 9.72 -23.62 5.63
N TRP A 523 10.43 -22.51 5.42
CA TRP A 523 9.83 -21.18 5.54
C TRP A 523 8.88 -20.86 4.39
N SER A 524 9.09 -21.42 3.20
CA SER A 524 8.15 -21.28 2.09
C SER A 524 6.81 -21.94 2.42
N ARG A 525 6.85 -23.13 3.02
CA ARG A 525 5.63 -23.80 3.51
C ARG A 525 4.92 -23.01 4.60
N ILE A 526 5.65 -22.46 5.58
CA ILE A 526 5.04 -21.63 6.64
C ILE A 526 4.44 -20.35 6.03
N ALA A 527 5.12 -19.71 5.06
CA ALA A 527 4.57 -18.54 4.36
C ALA A 527 3.24 -18.86 3.66
N CYS A 528 3.13 -20.03 3.02
CA CYS A 528 1.89 -20.52 2.44
C CYS A 528 0.81 -20.79 3.51
N GLN A 529 1.16 -21.35 4.67
CA GLN A 529 0.22 -21.56 5.77
C GLN A 529 -0.34 -20.25 6.34
N CYS A 530 0.46 -19.18 6.37
CA CYS A 530 -0.01 -17.87 6.82
C CYS A 530 -0.97 -17.20 5.85
N LEU A 531 -0.98 -17.60 4.56
CA LEU A 531 -1.72 -16.90 3.51
C LEU A 531 -3.22 -16.90 3.78
N GLU A 532 -3.77 -18.06 4.12
CA GLU A 532 -5.22 -18.24 4.28
C GLU A 532 -5.80 -17.36 5.39
N TYR A 533 -5.04 -17.06 6.45
CA TYR A 533 -5.47 -16.14 7.52
C TYR A 533 -5.97 -14.79 6.98
N PHE A 534 -5.28 -14.23 5.99
CA PHE A 534 -5.63 -12.91 5.42
C PHE A 534 -6.79 -12.96 4.42
N PHE A 535 -7.17 -14.16 3.97
CA PHE A 535 -8.25 -14.35 3.00
C PHE A 535 -9.51 -14.98 3.60
N ALA A 536 -9.40 -15.65 4.76
CA ALA A 536 -10.53 -16.24 5.47
C ALA A 536 -11.36 -15.23 6.28
N ARG A 537 -10.77 -14.11 6.68
CA ARG A 537 -11.43 -13.07 7.50
C ARG A 537 -11.97 -11.92 6.64
N ASP A 538 -12.88 -11.14 7.24
CA ASP A 538 -13.47 -9.93 6.65
C ASP A 538 -12.38 -8.99 6.09
N PRO A 539 -12.59 -8.35 4.93
CA PRO A 539 -11.52 -7.98 4.01
C PRO A 539 -10.72 -6.76 4.48
N LYS A 540 -9.72 -6.98 5.33
CA LYS A 540 -8.64 -5.99 5.50
C LYS A 540 -7.69 -6.09 4.31
N VAL A 541 -7.99 -5.31 3.26
CA VAL A 541 -7.22 -5.21 2.00
C VAL A 541 -5.71 -5.07 2.25
N ALA A 542 -5.30 -4.30 3.26
CA ALA A 542 -3.89 -4.12 3.61
C ALA A 542 -3.19 -5.44 3.99
N GLY A 543 -3.84 -6.31 4.76
CA GLY A 543 -3.29 -7.62 5.13
C GLY A 543 -3.13 -8.52 3.90
N LYS A 544 -4.11 -8.50 3.00
CA LYS A 544 -4.06 -9.24 1.73
C LYS A 544 -2.89 -8.78 0.85
N VAL A 545 -2.65 -7.47 0.73
CA VAL A 545 -1.52 -6.94 -0.06
C VAL A 545 -0.17 -7.32 0.58
N LEU A 546 -0.04 -7.23 1.90
CA LEU A 546 1.22 -7.55 2.60
C LEU A 546 1.64 -9.02 2.46
N CYS A 547 0.69 -9.95 2.47
CA CYS A 547 0.98 -11.39 2.35
C CYS A 547 1.36 -11.83 0.92
N LEU A 548 1.20 -10.97 -0.10
CA LEU A 548 1.60 -11.28 -1.47
C LEU A 548 3.11 -11.47 -1.62
N PHE A 549 3.93 -10.72 -0.86
CA PHE A 549 5.39 -10.81 -0.97
C PHE A 549 5.92 -12.15 -0.43
N PRO A 550 5.54 -12.59 0.78
CA PRO A 550 5.94 -13.89 1.29
C PRO A 550 5.46 -15.03 0.39
N PHE A 551 4.24 -14.93 -0.14
CA PHE A 551 3.70 -15.89 -1.10
C PHE A 551 4.52 -15.95 -2.40
N ASP A 552 4.82 -14.81 -3.03
CA ASP A 552 5.62 -14.76 -4.27
C ASP A 552 7.05 -15.31 -4.06
N THR A 553 7.62 -15.02 -2.89
CA THR A 553 8.95 -15.49 -2.51
C THR A 553 8.94 -17.01 -2.29
N ALA A 554 7.94 -17.55 -1.60
CA ALA A 554 7.76 -18.99 -1.40
C ALA A 554 7.57 -19.72 -2.73
N TRP A 555 6.72 -19.21 -3.62
CA TRP A 555 6.50 -19.82 -4.94
C TRP A 555 7.79 -19.82 -5.78
N SER A 556 8.53 -18.70 -5.77
CA SER A 556 9.84 -18.64 -6.45
C SER A 556 10.82 -19.67 -5.89
N ALA A 557 10.83 -19.87 -4.57
CA ALA A 557 11.68 -20.88 -3.94
C ALA A 557 11.28 -22.30 -4.35
N PHE A 558 9.98 -22.64 -4.38
CA PHE A 558 9.54 -23.97 -4.84
C PHE A 558 9.94 -24.26 -6.28
N LEU A 559 9.83 -23.28 -7.19
CA LEU A 559 10.30 -23.43 -8.57
C LEU A 559 11.80 -23.73 -8.61
N GLU A 560 12.60 -22.92 -7.92
CA GLU A 560 14.05 -23.10 -7.88
C GLU A 560 14.45 -24.46 -7.28
N LEU A 561 13.77 -24.89 -6.21
CA LEU A 561 14.02 -26.16 -5.56
C LEU A 561 13.67 -27.36 -6.44
N GLY A 562 12.58 -27.28 -7.21
CA GLY A 562 12.23 -28.32 -8.19
C GLY A 562 13.20 -28.38 -9.36
N GLU A 563 13.57 -27.22 -9.93
CA GLU A 563 14.42 -27.16 -11.12
C GLU A 563 15.89 -27.49 -10.86
N LYS A 564 16.46 -27.00 -9.75
CA LYS A 564 17.91 -27.09 -9.49
C LYS A 564 18.30 -28.18 -8.51
N TYR A 565 17.38 -28.58 -7.62
CA TYR A 565 17.69 -29.47 -6.50
C TYR A 565 16.90 -30.79 -6.53
N ASP A 566 16.22 -31.07 -7.65
CA ASP A 566 15.51 -32.34 -7.92
C ASP A 566 14.54 -32.73 -6.78
N ARG A 567 13.92 -31.73 -6.14
CA ARG A 567 12.88 -31.96 -5.15
C ARG A 567 11.53 -32.05 -5.86
N ASP A 568 10.74 -33.06 -5.53
CA ASP A 568 9.34 -33.12 -5.98
C ASP A 568 8.52 -32.01 -5.30
N MET A 569 8.28 -30.92 -6.04
CA MET A 569 7.50 -29.76 -5.61
C MET A 569 6.11 -29.74 -6.26
N THR A 570 5.64 -30.86 -6.80
CA THR A 570 4.38 -30.92 -7.58
C THR A 570 3.18 -30.41 -6.77
N ASN A 571 3.10 -30.78 -5.50
CA ASN A 571 1.98 -30.38 -4.64
C ASN A 571 2.05 -28.90 -4.26
N GLU A 572 3.24 -28.43 -3.87
CA GLU A 572 3.52 -27.02 -3.58
C GLU A 572 3.18 -26.12 -4.76
N LEU A 573 3.65 -26.46 -5.96
CA LEU A 573 3.43 -25.65 -7.16
C LEU A 573 1.96 -25.64 -7.59
N ARG A 574 1.26 -26.78 -7.55
CA ARG A 574 -0.18 -26.84 -7.82
C ARG A 574 -0.99 -26.01 -6.83
N TRP A 575 -0.61 -26.07 -5.55
CA TRP A 575 -1.26 -25.26 -4.52
C TRP A 575 -1.01 -23.77 -4.75
N CYS A 576 0.24 -23.36 -5.05
CA CYS A 576 0.56 -21.97 -5.36
C CYS A 576 -0.24 -21.45 -6.57
N GLN A 577 -0.39 -22.25 -7.62
CA GLN A 577 -1.22 -21.88 -8.77
C GLN A 577 -2.68 -21.67 -8.38
N SER A 578 -3.25 -22.60 -7.61
CA SER A 578 -4.64 -22.49 -7.12
C SER A 578 -4.84 -21.28 -6.20
N ALA A 579 -3.86 -21.01 -5.33
CA ALA A 579 -3.87 -19.84 -4.44
C ALA A 579 -3.81 -18.53 -5.23
N ALA A 580 -2.99 -18.48 -6.30
CA ALA A 580 -2.90 -17.32 -7.18
C ALA A 580 -4.23 -17.01 -7.87
N GLU A 581 -4.92 -18.02 -8.40
CA GLU A 581 -6.24 -17.87 -9.02
C GLU A 581 -7.27 -17.34 -8.01
N ARG A 582 -7.22 -17.80 -6.75
CA ARG A 582 -8.08 -17.26 -5.67
C ARG A 582 -7.75 -15.81 -5.34
N ILE A 583 -6.47 -15.44 -5.28
CA ILE A 583 -6.04 -14.05 -5.06
C ILE A 583 -6.55 -13.16 -6.21
N GLU A 584 -6.37 -13.57 -7.45
CA GLU A 584 -6.85 -12.82 -8.63
C GLU A 584 -8.37 -12.66 -8.62
N ALA A 585 -9.12 -13.67 -8.18
CA ALA A 585 -10.56 -13.60 -8.01
C ALA A 585 -11.02 -12.53 -6.99
N THR A 586 -10.14 -12.13 -6.04
CA THR A 586 -10.41 -11.00 -5.13
C THR A 586 -10.14 -9.62 -5.76
N GLY A 587 -9.73 -9.59 -7.03
CA GLY A 587 -9.38 -8.35 -7.75
C GLY A 587 -7.96 -7.85 -7.50
N LEU A 588 -7.19 -8.51 -6.62
CA LEU A 588 -5.79 -8.17 -6.36
C LEU A 588 -4.87 -8.77 -7.45
N PRO A 589 -3.92 -7.99 -7.99
CA PRO A 589 -2.95 -8.51 -8.94
C PRO A 589 -1.88 -9.36 -8.23
N VAL A 590 -1.47 -10.48 -8.83
CA VAL A 590 -0.30 -11.25 -8.37
C VAL A 590 0.99 -10.61 -8.88
N PHE A 591 2.09 -10.69 -8.11
CA PHE A 591 3.36 -10.00 -8.45
C PHE A 591 3.97 -10.48 -9.77
N LYS A 592 3.89 -11.78 -10.05
CA LYS A 592 4.43 -12.38 -11.27
C LYS A 592 3.41 -13.36 -11.83
N VAL A 593 2.98 -13.11 -13.07
CA VAL A 593 2.22 -14.09 -13.84
C VAL A 593 3.20 -15.20 -14.23
N ARG A 594 3.07 -16.36 -13.59
CA ARG A 594 3.82 -17.58 -13.94
C ARG A 594 3.00 -18.40 -14.92
N SER A 595 3.66 -19.11 -15.84
CA SER A 595 2.96 -20.03 -16.75
C SER A 595 2.23 -21.09 -15.93
N ARG A 596 0.95 -21.33 -16.26
CA ARG A 596 0.14 -22.40 -15.67
C ARG A 596 0.82 -23.75 -15.97
N ILE A 597 1.03 -24.56 -14.92
CA ILE A 597 1.65 -25.89 -15.01
C ILE A 597 0.64 -26.89 -15.57
#